data_AF-A0A7C0USQ0-F1
#
_entry.id   AF-A0A7C0USQ0-F1
#
_cell.length_a   1.000
_cell.length_b   1.000
_cell.length_c   1.000
_cell.angle_alpha   90.00
_cell.angle_beta   90.00
_cell.angle_gamma   90.00
#
_symmetry.space_group_name_H-M   'P 1'
#
loop_
_entity.id
_entity.type
_entity.pdbx_description
1 polymer ?
#
loop_
_entity_poly.entity_id
_entity_poly.type
_entity_poly.pdbx_seq_one_letter_code
_entity_poly.pdbx_strand_id
1 'polypeptide(L)'
;MINRDELLSYGDVKAKEIAITLMEEAIKSADPYKAVKRALKVEDNRLIIKGKEFPIKGKAYVLAFGKAACSMAQAVETILGDKIAEGIAVTKYGYSLPLKKIKVIEAGHPIPDENSMRGAQLGVELARKIGKDDILLVLISGGGSALFMLPEDGISLEDKMKTNELLLKSGAKIYEINTVRKHISKVKGGKLAKLVKGTLISLILSDVVGDPLEAIASGPTVKDPTTFQDAYRLLTLYNVWDKLPESVKRHIKLGIKGEREETLKEDLPNVHNFLIASNSLACEAAKGKAEELGLNAYILTTTLEGEAKEVAIAFGSIIEEIYHRERPFKRPCVLIAGGETTVTIEGEPGLGGPNQEFAL
;
A
#
# COMPACT_ATOMS: atom_id res chain seq x y z
N MET A 1 -17.81 -6.54 13.42
CA MET A 1 -18.35 -5.76 14.55
C MET A 1 -17.47 -6.03 15.75
N ILE A 2 -17.12 -4.99 16.51
CA ILE A 2 -16.31 -5.11 17.74
C ILE A 2 -17.18 -5.75 18.83
N ASN A 3 -16.62 -6.64 19.65
CA ASN A 3 -17.27 -7.24 20.82
C ASN A 3 -17.33 -6.25 22.00
N ARG A 4 -17.87 -5.05 21.75
CA ARG A 4 -17.83 -3.90 22.67
C ARG A 4 -18.44 -4.24 24.03
N ASP A 5 -19.61 -4.87 24.05
CA ASP A 5 -20.31 -5.20 25.30
C ASP A 5 -19.50 -6.19 26.17
N GLU A 6 -18.86 -7.17 25.54
CA GLU A 6 -17.98 -8.12 26.22
C GLU A 6 -16.75 -7.41 26.79
N LEU A 7 -16.06 -6.58 25.99
CA LEU A 7 -14.88 -5.85 26.42
C LEU A 7 -15.18 -4.91 27.61
N LEU A 8 -16.36 -4.29 27.63
CA LEU A 8 -16.79 -3.36 28.68
C LEU A 8 -17.39 -4.05 29.93
N SER A 9 -17.55 -5.38 29.92
CA SER A 9 -18.20 -6.10 31.03
C SER A 9 -17.32 -6.34 32.26
N TYR A 10 -16.01 -6.04 32.19
CA TYR A 10 -15.04 -6.26 33.28
C TYR A 10 -13.90 -5.24 33.27
N GLY A 11 -13.16 -5.13 34.39
CA GLY A 11 -11.98 -4.26 34.49
C GLY A 11 -12.31 -2.75 34.57
N ASP A 12 -11.36 -1.90 34.16
CA ASP A 12 -11.56 -0.45 34.10
C ASP A 12 -12.39 -0.06 32.86
N VAL A 13 -13.70 0.05 33.05
CA VAL A 13 -14.68 0.35 31.99
C VAL A 13 -14.37 1.69 31.30
N LYS A 14 -13.97 2.72 32.06
CA LYS A 14 -13.74 4.06 31.52
C LYS A 14 -12.49 4.08 30.64
N ALA A 15 -11.40 3.45 31.09
CA ALA A 15 -10.18 3.34 30.29
C ALA A 15 -10.42 2.54 29.00
N LYS A 16 -11.18 1.43 29.08
CA LYS A 16 -11.53 0.62 27.92
C LYS A 16 -12.43 1.36 26.94
N GLU A 17 -13.41 2.12 27.40
CA GLU A 17 -14.29 2.92 26.54
C GLU A 17 -13.49 3.96 25.75
N ILE A 18 -12.52 4.63 26.40
CA ILE A 18 -11.57 5.52 25.74
C ILE A 18 -10.78 4.74 24.69
N ALA A 19 -10.11 3.65 25.05
CA ALA A 19 -9.29 2.87 24.13
C ALA A 19 -10.06 2.38 22.90
N ILE A 20 -11.28 1.86 23.08
CA ILE A 20 -12.16 1.44 21.99
C ILE A 20 -12.52 2.63 21.09
N THR A 21 -12.85 3.78 21.66
CA THR A 21 -13.16 5.00 20.89
C THR A 21 -11.99 5.46 20.03
N LEU A 22 -10.76 5.43 20.58
CA LEU A 22 -9.55 5.80 19.84
C LEU A 22 -9.25 4.80 18.71
N MET A 23 -9.41 3.51 18.98
CA MET A 23 -9.27 2.45 17.98
C MET A 23 -10.30 2.60 16.84
N GLU A 24 -11.57 2.89 17.17
CA GLU A 24 -12.62 3.12 16.19
C GLU A 24 -12.31 4.32 15.29
N GLU A 25 -11.77 5.42 15.84
CA GLU A 25 -11.37 6.58 15.05
C GLU A 25 -10.16 6.29 14.15
N ALA A 26 -9.18 5.52 14.64
CA ALA A 26 -8.05 5.04 13.83
C ALA A 26 -8.51 4.16 12.65
N ILE A 27 -9.39 3.18 12.90
CA ILE A 27 -9.96 2.32 11.84
C ILE A 27 -10.75 3.16 10.83
N LYS A 28 -11.57 4.10 11.31
CA LYS A 28 -12.37 4.98 10.47
C LYS A 28 -11.51 5.91 9.61
N SER A 29 -10.34 6.32 10.09
CA SER A 29 -9.41 7.13 9.31
C SER A 29 -8.74 6.29 8.21
N ALA A 30 -8.50 5.00 8.46
CA ALA A 30 -7.96 4.05 7.47
C ALA A 30 -9.01 3.49 6.48
N ASP A 31 -10.31 3.72 6.69
CA ASP A 31 -11.37 3.27 5.78
C ASP A 31 -11.15 3.79 4.33
N PRO A 32 -11.03 2.92 3.32
CA PRO A 32 -10.64 3.35 1.98
C PRO A 32 -11.60 4.33 1.30
N TYR A 33 -12.91 4.09 1.45
CA TYR A 33 -13.94 4.94 0.85
C TYR A 33 -13.91 6.35 1.49
N LYS A 34 -13.89 6.42 2.82
CA LYS A 34 -13.80 7.68 3.57
C LYS A 34 -12.47 8.39 3.32
N ALA A 35 -11.35 7.66 3.22
CA ALA A 35 -10.04 8.24 2.93
C ALA A 35 -10.04 8.98 1.58
N VAL A 36 -10.62 8.37 0.53
CA VAL A 36 -10.78 9.05 -0.76
C VAL A 36 -11.69 10.26 -0.64
N LYS A 37 -12.87 10.16 0.01
CA LYS A 37 -13.78 11.32 0.16
C LYS A 37 -13.22 12.47 0.97
N ARG A 38 -12.34 12.20 1.95
CA ARG A 38 -11.64 13.26 2.68
C ARG A 38 -10.56 13.91 1.82
N ALA A 39 -9.82 13.10 1.06
CA ALA A 39 -8.66 13.57 0.32
C ALA A 39 -9.02 14.27 -0.99
N LEU A 40 -10.08 13.82 -1.69
CA LEU A 40 -10.47 14.27 -3.02
C LEU A 40 -11.80 15.03 -2.98
N LYS A 41 -11.79 16.25 -3.52
CA LYS A 41 -12.98 17.07 -3.75
C LYS A 41 -13.03 17.54 -5.21
N VAL A 42 -14.22 17.94 -5.66
CA VAL A 42 -14.45 18.57 -6.96
C VAL A 42 -15.12 19.91 -6.73
N GLU A 43 -14.51 20.99 -7.20
CA GLU A 43 -15.04 22.36 -7.12
C GLU A 43 -14.73 23.09 -8.44
N ASP A 44 -15.71 23.76 -9.04
CA ASP A 44 -15.57 24.53 -10.30
C ASP A 44 -14.78 23.80 -11.40
N ASN A 45 -15.08 22.52 -11.63
CA ASN A 45 -14.38 21.69 -12.62
C ASN A 45 -12.86 21.52 -12.37
N ARG A 46 -12.45 21.58 -11.10
CA ARG A 46 -11.11 21.26 -10.61
C ARG A 46 -11.18 20.10 -9.62
N LEU A 47 -10.20 19.21 -9.64
CA LEU A 47 -9.95 18.27 -8.55
C LEU A 47 -9.09 18.96 -7.50
N ILE A 48 -9.51 18.90 -6.25
CA ILE A 48 -8.73 19.40 -5.11
C ILE A 48 -8.30 18.20 -4.28
N ILE A 49 -6.99 17.99 -4.16
CA ILE A 49 -6.41 16.85 -3.46
C ILE A 49 -5.38 17.33 -2.46
N LYS A 50 -5.68 17.17 -1.16
CA LYS A 50 -4.86 17.69 -0.04
C LYS A 50 -4.40 19.14 -0.25
N GLY A 51 -5.31 20.01 -0.76
CA GLY A 51 -5.05 21.42 -1.01
C GLY A 51 -4.41 21.76 -2.36
N LYS A 52 -3.99 20.76 -3.15
CA LYS A 52 -3.48 20.98 -4.52
C LYS A 52 -4.62 20.90 -5.53
N GLU A 53 -4.67 21.87 -6.43
CA GLU A 53 -5.70 21.96 -7.47
C GLU A 53 -5.23 21.39 -8.81
N PHE A 54 -6.13 20.70 -9.50
CA PHE A 54 -5.91 20.14 -10.84
C PHE A 54 -7.10 20.47 -11.74
N PRO A 55 -6.94 21.29 -12.80
CA PRO A 55 -8.04 21.61 -13.70
C PRO A 55 -8.46 20.39 -14.52
N ILE A 56 -9.76 20.09 -14.56
CA ILE A 56 -10.33 19.02 -15.38
C ILE A 56 -10.59 19.58 -16.78
N LYS A 57 -9.54 19.66 -17.60
CA LYS A 57 -9.63 20.21 -18.97
C LYS A 57 -10.26 19.22 -19.95
N GLY A 58 -9.89 17.95 -19.85
CA GLY A 58 -10.39 16.84 -20.64
C GLY A 58 -11.25 15.86 -19.85
N LYS A 59 -11.08 14.57 -20.14
CA LYS A 59 -11.80 13.47 -19.49
C LYS A 59 -11.05 12.96 -18.26
N ALA A 60 -11.80 12.40 -17.31
CA ALA A 60 -11.23 11.70 -16.16
C ALA A 60 -11.32 10.19 -16.33
N TYR A 61 -10.23 9.50 -16.01
CA TYR A 61 -10.08 8.05 -16.08
C TYR A 61 -9.68 7.50 -14.72
N VAL A 62 -10.06 6.26 -14.43
CA VAL A 62 -9.76 5.62 -13.14
C VAL A 62 -9.08 4.27 -13.34
N LEU A 63 -7.91 4.09 -12.71
CA LEU A 63 -7.24 2.81 -12.61
C LEU A 63 -7.02 2.46 -11.14
N ALA A 64 -7.76 1.48 -10.62
CA ALA A 64 -7.65 1.04 -9.24
C ALA A 64 -7.03 -0.35 -9.16
N PHE A 65 -6.12 -0.59 -8.22
CA PHE A 65 -5.62 -1.93 -7.94
C PHE A 65 -5.19 -2.12 -6.48
N GLY A 66 -5.43 -3.33 -5.97
CA GLY A 66 -5.20 -3.71 -4.58
C GLY A 66 -6.48 -4.19 -3.89
N LYS A 67 -6.39 -4.66 -2.65
CA LYS A 67 -7.52 -5.22 -1.88
C LYS A 67 -8.66 -4.21 -1.71
N ALA A 68 -8.34 -2.92 -1.59
CA ALA A 68 -9.32 -1.84 -1.42
C ALA A 68 -9.73 -1.16 -2.74
N ALA A 69 -9.30 -1.69 -3.91
CA ALA A 69 -9.50 -1.03 -5.21
C ALA A 69 -10.97 -0.66 -5.47
N CYS A 70 -11.90 -1.58 -5.22
CA CYS A 70 -13.32 -1.33 -5.47
C CYS A 70 -13.91 -0.29 -4.49
N SER A 71 -13.51 -0.31 -3.22
CA SER A 71 -13.98 0.65 -2.22
C SER A 71 -13.50 2.08 -2.53
N MET A 72 -12.22 2.23 -2.91
CA MET A 72 -11.67 3.50 -3.37
C MET A 72 -12.35 3.97 -4.67
N ALA A 73 -12.53 3.08 -5.63
CA ALA A 73 -13.16 3.38 -6.91
C ALA A 73 -14.62 3.84 -6.73
N GLN A 74 -15.37 3.23 -5.82
CA GLN A 74 -16.74 3.63 -5.49
C GLN A 74 -16.81 5.05 -4.92
N ALA A 75 -15.83 5.46 -4.11
CA ALA A 75 -15.73 6.83 -3.64
C ALA A 75 -15.49 7.80 -4.80
N VAL A 76 -14.58 7.46 -5.73
CA VAL A 76 -14.33 8.27 -6.93
C VAL A 76 -15.58 8.37 -7.81
N GLU A 77 -16.33 7.28 -8.04
CA GLU A 77 -17.61 7.33 -8.76
C GLU A 77 -18.63 8.24 -8.09
N THR A 78 -18.68 8.21 -6.75
CA THR A 78 -19.58 9.09 -5.98
C THR A 78 -19.24 10.56 -6.19
N ILE A 79 -17.95 10.90 -6.28
CA ILE A 79 -17.47 12.29 -6.37
C ILE A 79 -17.52 12.81 -7.81
N LEU A 80 -17.03 12.04 -8.79
CA LEU A 80 -16.89 12.48 -10.18
C LEU A 80 -18.10 12.15 -11.04
N GLY A 81 -18.89 11.12 -10.68
CA GLY A 81 -20.09 10.71 -11.39
C GLY A 81 -19.87 10.59 -12.89
N ASP A 82 -20.59 11.41 -13.66
CA ASP A 82 -20.56 11.35 -15.11
C ASP A 82 -19.26 11.81 -15.78
N LYS A 83 -18.38 12.49 -15.05
CA LYS A 83 -17.07 12.94 -15.55
C LYS A 83 -16.09 11.79 -15.80
N ILE A 84 -16.36 10.60 -15.24
CA ILE A 84 -15.54 9.41 -15.49
C ILE A 84 -15.88 8.86 -16.88
N ALA A 85 -14.88 8.85 -17.76
CA ALA A 85 -15.02 8.36 -19.12
C ALA A 85 -14.85 6.83 -19.23
N GLU A 86 -13.86 6.28 -18.53
CA GLU A 86 -13.55 4.85 -18.53
C GLU A 86 -12.76 4.53 -17.25
N GLY A 87 -12.95 3.33 -16.68
CA GLY A 87 -12.12 2.90 -15.57
C GLY A 87 -12.06 1.40 -15.37
N ILE A 88 -11.00 0.97 -14.69
CA ILE A 88 -10.70 -0.43 -14.36
C ILE A 88 -10.34 -0.53 -12.89
N ALA A 89 -10.89 -1.51 -12.18
CA ALA A 89 -10.54 -1.87 -10.81
C ALA A 89 -10.11 -3.34 -10.75
N VAL A 90 -8.91 -3.60 -10.24
CA VAL A 90 -8.36 -4.95 -10.05
C VAL A 90 -8.25 -5.28 -8.57
N THR A 91 -9.03 -6.24 -8.09
CA THR A 91 -9.10 -6.60 -6.66
C THR A 91 -8.96 -8.11 -6.44
N LYS A 92 -8.87 -8.55 -5.19
CA LYS A 92 -8.81 -9.98 -4.83
C LYS A 92 -10.16 -10.66 -5.10
N TYR A 93 -10.15 -11.95 -5.41
CA TYR A 93 -11.38 -12.77 -5.45
C TYR A 93 -12.26 -12.58 -4.20
N GLY A 94 -13.55 -12.35 -4.42
CA GLY A 94 -14.54 -12.10 -3.37
C GLY A 94 -14.53 -10.67 -2.79
N TYR A 95 -13.70 -9.76 -3.32
CA TYR A 95 -13.59 -8.37 -2.86
C TYR A 95 -14.23 -7.38 -3.86
N SER A 96 -14.90 -7.86 -4.90
CA SER A 96 -15.67 -7.00 -5.81
C SER A 96 -16.80 -6.26 -5.08
N LEU A 97 -17.08 -5.05 -5.57
CA LEU A 97 -18.24 -4.24 -5.16
C LEU A 97 -18.96 -3.76 -6.42
N PRO A 98 -20.27 -3.47 -6.34
CA PRO A 98 -20.99 -2.89 -7.47
C PRO A 98 -20.46 -1.49 -7.80
N LEU A 99 -19.95 -1.34 -9.03
CA LEU A 99 -19.49 -0.08 -9.62
C LEU A 99 -20.30 0.19 -10.90
N LYS A 100 -20.55 1.45 -11.23
CA LYS A 100 -21.43 1.85 -12.34
C LYS A 100 -20.70 2.06 -13.66
N LYS A 101 -19.51 2.65 -13.62
CA LYS A 101 -18.69 3.05 -14.78
C LYS A 101 -17.34 2.35 -14.82
N ILE A 102 -16.88 1.81 -13.68
CA ILE A 102 -15.57 1.17 -13.55
C ILE A 102 -15.72 -0.34 -13.67
N LYS A 103 -15.02 -0.94 -14.63
CA LYS A 103 -14.98 -2.39 -14.84
C LYS A 103 -14.17 -3.07 -13.74
N VAL A 104 -14.76 -4.06 -13.08
CA VAL A 104 -14.08 -4.84 -12.03
C VAL A 104 -13.47 -6.11 -12.60
N ILE A 105 -12.24 -6.43 -12.17
CA ILE A 105 -11.55 -7.69 -12.41
C ILE A 105 -11.10 -8.23 -11.06
N GLU A 106 -11.48 -9.45 -10.75
CA GLU A 106 -10.95 -10.17 -9.60
C GLU A 106 -9.75 -11.02 -10.02
N ALA A 107 -8.70 -11.03 -9.20
CA ALA A 107 -7.41 -11.63 -9.52
C ALA A 107 -6.74 -12.29 -8.30
N GLY A 108 -5.68 -13.05 -8.58
CA GLY A 108 -4.92 -13.82 -7.60
C GLY A 108 -4.14 -12.96 -6.59
N HIS A 109 -4.33 -13.26 -5.30
CA HIS A 109 -3.52 -12.74 -4.20
C HIS A 109 -3.50 -13.73 -3.01
N PRO A 110 -2.33 -14.07 -2.43
CA PRO A 110 -1.03 -13.40 -2.61
C PRO A 110 -0.24 -13.85 -3.84
N ILE A 111 -0.63 -14.98 -4.45
CA ILE A 111 -0.03 -15.50 -5.67
C ILE A 111 -0.79 -14.92 -6.88
N PRO A 112 -0.12 -14.23 -7.80
CA PRO A 112 -0.73 -13.65 -8.99
C PRO A 112 -1.16 -14.73 -10.00
N ASP A 113 -2.12 -14.40 -10.86
CA ASP A 113 -2.65 -15.29 -11.89
C ASP A 113 -2.89 -14.57 -13.24
N GLU A 114 -3.52 -15.27 -14.19
CA GLU A 114 -3.86 -14.71 -15.51
C GLU A 114 -4.75 -13.47 -15.42
N ASN A 115 -5.63 -13.38 -14.41
CA ASN A 115 -6.45 -12.20 -14.21
C ASN A 115 -5.62 -11.01 -13.68
N SER A 116 -4.58 -11.26 -12.87
CA SER A 116 -3.62 -10.22 -12.50
C SER A 116 -2.94 -9.61 -13.73
N MET A 117 -2.56 -10.47 -14.69
CA MET A 117 -1.93 -10.05 -15.94
C MET A 117 -2.92 -9.32 -16.85
N ARG A 118 -4.14 -9.85 -17.00
CA ARG A 118 -5.21 -9.23 -17.78
C ARG A 118 -5.58 -7.85 -17.25
N GLY A 119 -5.73 -7.71 -15.93
CA GLY A 119 -6.01 -6.43 -15.28
C GLY A 119 -4.89 -5.42 -15.52
N ALA A 120 -3.63 -5.84 -15.42
CA ALA A 120 -2.48 -5.00 -15.70
C ALA A 120 -2.36 -4.58 -17.16
N GLN A 121 -2.64 -5.49 -18.10
CA GLN A 121 -2.66 -5.21 -19.53
C GLN A 121 -3.71 -4.14 -19.89
N LEU A 122 -4.94 -4.29 -19.39
CA LEU A 122 -5.99 -3.29 -19.61
C LEU A 122 -5.65 -1.94 -18.94
N GLY A 123 -5.01 -1.97 -17.76
CA GLY A 123 -4.53 -0.74 -17.10
C GLY A 123 -3.45 -0.02 -17.90
N VAL A 124 -2.54 -0.75 -18.55
CA VAL A 124 -1.53 -0.19 -19.47
C VAL A 124 -2.17 0.41 -20.71
N GLU A 125 -3.17 -0.26 -21.28
CA GLU A 125 -3.95 0.27 -22.41
C GLU A 125 -4.67 1.56 -22.03
N LEU A 126 -5.30 1.60 -20.85
CA LEU A 126 -5.94 2.80 -20.32
C LEU A 126 -4.93 3.95 -20.12
N ALA A 127 -3.77 3.67 -19.51
CA ALA A 127 -2.73 4.68 -19.26
C ALA A 127 -2.19 5.30 -20.56
N ARG A 128 -2.05 4.51 -21.63
CA ARG A 128 -1.59 5.00 -22.95
C ARG A 128 -2.60 5.87 -23.67
N LYS A 129 -3.90 5.72 -23.38
CA LYS A 129 -4.97 6.55 -23.97
C LYS A 129 -5.01 7.98 -23.44
N ILE A 130 -4.41 8.23 -22.28
CA ILE A 130 -4.54 9.51 -21.56
C ILE A 130 -3.82 10.64 -22.33
N GLY A 131 -4.61 11.55 -22.90
CA GLY A 131 -4.14 12.74 -23.60
C GLY A 131 -3.63 13.83 -22.65
N LYS A 132 -3.01 14.88 -23.20
CA LYS A 132 -2.37 15.96 -22.42
C LYS A 132 -3.34 16.72 -21.50
N ASP A 133 -4.61 16.81 -21.88
CA ASP A 133 -5.66 17.50 -21.11
C ASP A 133 -6.46 16.56 -20.20
N ASP A 134 -6.25 15.25 -20.32
CA ASP A 134 -6.95 14.24 -19.53
C ASP A 134 -6.27 13.99 -18.19
N ILE A 135 -7.04 13.42 -17.25
CA ILE A 135 -6.58 13.02 -15.93
C ILE A 135 -6.74 11.52 -15.74
N LEU A 136 -5.71 10.85 -15.25
CA LEU A 136 -5.78 9.49 -14.73
C LEU A 136 -5.65 9.48 -13.21
N LEU A 137 -6.72 9.09 -12.52
CA LEU A 137 -6.71 8.77 -11.10
C LEU A 137 -6.24 7.32 -10.93
N VAL A 138 -5.10 7.13 -10.27
CA VAL A 138 -4.56 5.80 -9.93
C VAL A 138 -4.83 5.50 -8.45
N LEU A 139 -5.62 4.50 -8.14
CA LEU A 139 -6.03 4.17 -6.77
C LEU A 139 -5.26 2.92 -6.32
N ILE A 140 -4.34 3.09 -5.37
CA ILE A 140 -3.39 2.04 -4.98
C ILE A 140 -3.63 1.64 -3.53
N SER A 141 -3.71 0.34 -3.28
CA SER A 141 -3.81 -0.23 -1.94
C SER A 141 -3.01 -1.53 -1.80
N GLY A 142 -2.97 -2.06 -0.58
CA GLY A 142 -2.31 -3.32 -0.24
C GLY A 142 -2.61 -4.48 -1.20
N GLY A 143 -1.60 -5.31 -1.45
CA GLY A 143 -1.68 -6.44 -2.39
C GLY A 143 -1.53 -6.10 -3.87
N GLY A 144 -1.37 -4.81 -4.22
CA GLY A 144 -1.20 -4.36 -5.62
C GLY A 144 -0.05 -5.04 -6.37
N SER A 145 1.02 -5.46 -5.69
CA SER A 145 2.16 -6.14 -6.33
C SER A 145 1.78 -7.45 -7.02
N ALA A 146 0.83 -8.21 -6.45
CA ALA A 146 0.31 -9.46 -7.01
C ALA A 146 -0.91 -9.22 -7.91
N LEU A 147 -1.82 -8.34 -7.51
CA LEU A 147 -3.06 -8.07 -8.24
C LEU A 147 -2.83 -7.33 -9.57
N PHE A 148 -1.82 -6.47 -9.64
CA PHE A 148 -1.49 -5.68 -10.83
C PHE A 148 -0.08 -6.02 -11.32
N MET A 149 0.01 -7.11 -12.11
CA MET A 149 1.28 -7.68 -12.51
C MET A 149 1.36 -7.95 -14.00
N LEU A 150 2.25 -7.22 -14.68
CA LEU A 150 2.56 -7.43 -16.09
C LEU A 150 4.06 -7.73 -16.26
N PRO A 151 4.45 -8.91 -16.77
CA PRO A 151 5.83 -9.21 -17.16
C PRO A 151 6.34 -8.30 -18.28
N GLU A 152 7.66 -8.15 -18.38
CA GLU A 152 8.31 -7.51 -19.53
C GLU A 152 8.21 -8.34 -20.81
N ASP A 153 8.41 -7.68 -21.95
CA ASP A 153 8.33 -8.35 -23.25
C ASP A 153 9.32 -9.52 -23.33
N GLY A 154 8.79 -10.70 -23.69
CA GLY A 154 9.56 -11.93 -23.79
C GLY A 154 9.76 -12.68 -22.46
N ILE A 155 9.13 -12.26 -21.36
CA ILE A 155 9.04 -13.00 -20.10
C ILE A 155 7.61 -13.51 -19.92
N SER A 156 7.41 -14.80 -19.67
CA SER A 156 6.08 -15.36 -19.40
C SER A 156 5.61 -15.05 -17.98
N LEU A 157 4.31 -15.19 -17.72
CA LEU A 157 3.77 -15.10 -16.36
C LEU A 157 4.42 -16.15 -15.43
N GLU A 158 4.56 -17.38 -15.93
CA GLU A 158 5.19 -18.50 -15.22
C GLU A 158 6.65 -18.19 -14.85
N ASP A 159 7.45 -17.68 -15.78
CA ASP A 159 8.85 -17.33 -15.54
C ASP A 159 8.99 -16.24 -14.47
N LYS A 160 8.08 -15.27 -14.48
CA LYS A 160 8.03 -14.21 -13.49
C LYS A 160 7.62 -14.73 -12.11
N MET A 161 6.65 -15.64 -12.04
CA MET A 161 6.24 -16.28 -10.79
C MET A 161 7.37 -17.14 -10.21
N LYS A 162 8.03 -17.95 -11.05
CA LYS A 162 9.19 -18.77 -10.67
C LYS A 162 10.35 -17.93 -10.16
N THR A 163 10.64 -16.81 -10.83
CA THR A 163 11.67 -15.85 -10.38
C THR A 163 11.35 -15.28 -9.00
N ASN A 164 10.08 -14.89 -8.78
CA ASN A 164 9.65 -14.37 -7.48
C ASN A 164 9.74 -15.43 -6.37
N GLU A 165 9.38 -16.68 -6.66
CA GLU A 165 9.52 -17.79 -5.72
C GLU A 165 10.99 -18.03 -5.33
N LEU A 166 11.89 -18.05 -6.31
CA LEU A 166 13.33 -18.21 -6.07
C LEU A 166 13.88 -17.09 -5.19
N LEU A 167 13.46 -15.84 -5.43
CA LEU A 167 13.86 -14.68 -4.62
C LEU A 167 13.35 -14.81 -3.18
N LEU A 168 12.09 -15.17 -2.97
CA LEU A 168 11.52 -15.35 -1.62
C LEU A 168 12.23 -16.47 -0.85
N LYS A 169 12.59 -17.58 -1.52
CA LYS A 169 13.33 -18.69 -0.90
C LYS A 169 14.81 -18.38 -0.63
N SER A 170 15.34 -17.28 -1.16
CA SER A 170 16.76 -16.95 -1.04
C SER A 170 17.14 -16.23 0.26
N GLY A 171 16.16 -15.82 1.07
CA GLY A 171 16.40 -14.98 2.25
C GLY A 171 16.75 -13.53 1.92
N ALA A 172 16.54 -13.09 0.67
CA ALA A 172 16.71 -11.70 0.27
C ALA A 172 15.73 -10.78 1.00
N LYS A 173 16.19 -9.57 1.33
CA LYS A 173 15.32 -8.59 2.00
C LYS A 173 14.28 -8.07 1.04
N ILE A 174 13.12 -7.64 1.56
CA ILE A 174 11.98 -7.26 0.72
C ILE A 174 12.30 -6.14 -0.28
N TYR A 175 13.14 -5.16 0.11
CA TYR A 175 13.54 -4.09 -0.81
C TYR A 175 14.42 -4.60 -1.97
N GLU A 176 15.26 -5.62 -1.72
CA GLU A 176 16.14 -6.25 -2.73
C GLU A 176 15.33 -7.12 -3.69
N ILE A 177 14.36 -7.86 -3.17
CA ILE A 177 13.37 -8.58 -3.98
C ILE A 177 12.63 -7.58 -4.88
N ASN A 178 12.20 -6.44 -4.33
CA ASN A 178 11.50 -5.41 -5.09
C ASN A 178 12.39 -4.79 -6.19
N THR A 179 13.68 -4.58 -5.96
CA THR A 179 14.63 -4.17 -7.01
C THR A 179 14.54 -5.09 -8.21
N VAL A 180 14.69 -6.41 -8.04
CA VAL A 180 14.59 -7.36 -9.15
C VAL A 180 13.20 -7.35 -9.78
N ARG A 181 12.13 -7.35 -8.98
CA ARG A 181 10.74 -7.38 -9.47
C ARG A 181 10.37 -6.18 -10.33
N LYS A 182 10.89 -4.98 -10.02
CA LYS A 182 10.66 -3.76 -10.81
C LYS A 182 11.29 -3.88 -12.22
N HIS A 183 12.49 -4.44 -12.31
CA HIS A 183 13.25 -4.58 -13.57
C HIS A 183 12.72 -5.67 -14.50
N ILE A 184 11.81 -6.53 -14.04
CA ILE A 184 11.15 -7.56 -14.87
C ILE A 184 9.64 -7.29 -15.03
N SER A 185 9.21 -6.04 -14.84
CA SER A 185 7.81 -5.63 -14.95
C SER A 185 7.61 -4.42 -15.84
N LYS A 186 6.52 -4.43 -16.63
CA LYS A 186 6.12 -3.27 -17.44
C LYS A 186 5.44 -2.14 -16.68
N VAL A 187 5.01 -2.38 -15.44
CA VAL A 187 4.16 -1.42 -14.69
C VAL A 187 4.80 -0.92 -13.40
N LYS A 188 5.73 -1.69 -12.81
CA LYS A 188 6.39 -1.37 -11.53
C LYS A 188 7.58 -0.43 -11.76
N GLY A 189 8.12 0.16 -10.69
CA GLY A 189 9.27 1.08 -10.77
C GLY A 189 8.99 2.31 -11.66
N GLY A 190 7.84 2.93 -11.46
CA GLY A 190 7.42 4.13 -12.19
C GLY A 190 7.04 3.90 -13.66
N LYS A 191 7.13 2.67 -14.17
CA LYS A 191 6.87 2.39 -15.59
C LYS A 191 5.42 2.63 -16.01
N LEU A 192 4.44 2.48 -15.11
CA LEU A 192 3.07 2.89 -15.39
C LEU A 192 2.97 4.41 -15.59
N ALA A 193 3.64 5.20 -14.74
CA ALA A 193 3.65 6.66 -14.87
C ALA A 193 4.25 7.16 -16.18
N LYS A 194 5.31 6.50 -16.68
CA LYS A 194 5.96 6.82 -17.96
C LYS A 194 5.02 6.72 -19.18
N LEU A 195 3.93 5.95 -19.07
CA LEU A 195 2.98 5.76 -20.16
C LEU A 195 1.98 6.91 -20.32
N VAL A 196 1.85 7.78 -19.32
CA VAL A 196 0.79 8.80 -19.25
C VAL A 196 1.30 10.15 -19.76
N LYS A 197 0.64 10.69 -20.79
CA LYS A 197 0.94 12.04 -21.33
C LYS A 197 0.18 13.16 -20.63
N GLY A 198 -0.99 12.86 -20.09
CA GLY A 198 -1.82 13.78 -19.30
C GLY A 198 -1.36 13.88 -17.85
N THR A 199 -2.29 14.24 -16.97
CA THR A 199 -2.01 14.34 -15.53
C THR A 199 -2.29 13.01 -14.84
N LEU A 200 -1.30 12.42 -14.17
CA LEU A 200 -1.45 11.23 -13.34
C LEU A 200 -1.50 11.64 -11.88
N ILE A 201 -2.57 11.24 -11.18
CA ILE A 201 -2.73 11.47 -9.75
C ILE A 201 -2.97 10.13 -9.06
N SER A 202 -2.02 9.71 -8.24
CA SER A 202 -2.14 8.52 -7.41
C SER A 202 -2.70 8.85 -6.03
N LEU A 203 -3.75 8.14 -5.62
CA LEU A 203 -4.24 8.10 -4.24
C LEU A 203 -3.85 6.77 -3.62
N ILE A 204 -3.03 6.82 -2.58
CA ILE A 204 -2.33 5.65 -2.05
C ILE A 204 -2.80 5.36 -0.61
N LEU A 205 -3.20 4.12 -0.37
CA LEU A 205 -3.38 3.51 0.94
C LEU A 205 -2.18 2.60 1.22
N SER A 206 -1.39 2.96 2.23
CA SER A 206 -0.21 2.18 2.63
C SER A 206 -0.58 1.11 3.66
N ASP A 207 -0.18 -0.13 3.37
CA ASP A 207 -0.09 -1.24 4.31
C ASP A 207 1.37 -1.63 4.59
N VAL A 208 2.32 -0.74 4.29
CA VAL A 208 3.76 -0.98 4.45
C VAL A 208 4.30 -0.09 5.56
N VAL A 209 4.98 -0.69 6.54
CA VAL A 209 5.62 0.04 7.64
C VAL A 209 6.58 1.12 7.10
N GLY A 210 6.48 2.33 7.66
CA GLY A 210 7.27 3.50 7.24
C GLY A 210 6.78 4.20 5.97
N ASP A 211 5.70 3.72 5.35
CA ASP A 211 5.07 4.29 4.15
C ASP A 211 6.00 4.57 2.94
N PRO A 212 7.02 3.74 2.63
CA PRO A 212 7.87 3.98 1.47
C PRO A 212 7.08 3.74 0.17
N LEU A 213 6.76 4.82 -0.55
CA LEU A 213 5.95 4.78 -1.78
C LEU A 213 6.51 3.83 -2.85
N GLU A 214 7.83 3.65 -2.88
CA GLU A 214 8.54 2.74 -3.79
C GLU A 214 8.31 1.25 -3.50
N ALA A 215 7.91 0.92 -2.28
CA ALA A 215 7.59 -0.46 -1.88
C ALA A 215 6.10 -0.75 -2.09
N ILE A 216 5.22 0.23 -1.87
CA ILE A 216 3.76 0.07 -2.02
C ILE A 216 3.43 -0.29 -3.47
N ALA A 217 2.87 -1.48 -3.66
CA ALA A 217 2.62 -2.08 -4.98
C ALA A 217 3.87 -2.12 -5.91
N SER A 218 5.08 -2.11 -5.33
CA SER A 218 6.36 -1.94 -6.04
C SER A 218 6.47 -0.63 -6.85
N GLY A 219 5.84 0.43 -6.36
CA GLY A 219 6.02 1.80 -6.81
C GLY A 219 5.73 2.03 -8.30
N PRO A 220 4.54 1.71 -8.84
CA PRO A 220 4.26 1.84 -10.27
C PRO A 220 4.23 3.30 -10.79
N THR A 221 4.08 4.27 -9.88
CA THR A 221 3.91 5.70 -10.21
C THR A 221 4.96 6.60 -9.55
N VAL A 222 6.02 6.03 -9.01
CA VAL A 222 7.12 6.75 -8.34
C VAL A 222 8.44 6.37 -8.99
N LYS A 223 9.46 7.23 -8.84
CA LYS A 223 10.81 6.91 -9.27
C LYS A 223 11.37 5.70 -8.52
N ASP A 224 12.30 5.02 -9.18
CA ASP A 224 13.02 3.86 -8.70
C ASP A 224 14.52 4.14 -8.94
N PRO A 225 15.32 4.36 -7.89
CA PRO A 225 16.74 4.69 -8.05
C PRO A 225 17.58 3.48 -8.49
N THR A 226 17.04 2.27 -8.33
CA THR A 226 17.77 1.03 -8.61
C THR A 226 17.90 0.76 -10.10
N THR A 227 18.89 -0.04 -10.50
CA THR A 227 19.22 -0.29 -11.91
C THR A 227 19.18 -1.76 -12.30
N PHE A 228 19.20 -2.05 -13.60
CA PHE A 228 19.43 -3.41 -14.10
C PHE A 228 20.72 -4.03 -13.54
N GLN A 229 21.76 -3.21 -13.32
CA GLN A 229 23.01 -3.66 -12.71
C GLN A 229 22.82 -4.07 -11.24
N ASP A 230 22.00 -3.34 -10.48
CA ASP A 230 21.63 -3.73 -9.11
C ASP A 230 20.82 -5.02 -9.08
N ALA A 231 19.84 -5.15 -9.97
CA ALA A 231 19.04 -6.36 -10.08
C ALA A 231 19.93 -7.58 -10.37
N TYR A 232 20.87 -7.47 -11.31
CA TYR A 232 21.84 -8.51 -11.59
C TYR A 232 22.73 -8.84 -10.39
N ARG A 233 23.30 -7.81 -9.74
CA ARG A 233 24.14 -7.98 -8.55
C ARG A 233 23.42 -8.76 -7.44
N LEU A 234 22.16 -8.43 -7.17
CA LEU A 234 21.35 -9.12 -6.16
C LEU A 234 21.08 -10.57 -6.54
N LEU A 235 20.75 -10.83 -7.82
CA LEU A 235 20.53 -12.19 -8.31
C LEU A 235 21.77 -13.08 -8.17
N THR A 236 22.96 -12.51 -8.37
CA THR A 236 24.23 -13.22 -8.13
C THR A 236 24.54 -13.36 -6.64
N LEU A 237 24.37 -12.30 -5.84
CA LEU A 237 24.61 -12.30 -4.40
C LEU A 237 23.84 -13.42 -3.68
N TYR A 238 22.59 -13.65 -4.09
CA TYR A 238 21.72 -14.66 -3.54
C TYR A 238 21.83 -16.04 -4.22
N ASN A 239 22.78 -16.24 -5.14
CA ASN A 239 22.95 -17.48 -5.92
C ASN A 239 21.65 -17.92 -6.62
N VAL A 240 20.87 -16.95 -7.09
CA VAL A 240 19.61 -17.16 -7.82
C VAL A 240 19.83 -17.11 -9.33
N TRP A 241 20.80 -16.31 -9.79
CA TRP A 241 21.04 -16.03 -11.21
C TRP A 241 21.01 -17.27 -12.11
N ASP A 242 21.79 -18.31 -11.79
CA ASP A 242 21.89 -19.50 -12.63
C ASP A 242 20.60 -20.34 -12.67
N LYS A 243 19.76 -20.22 -11.64
CA LYS A 243 18.47 -20.92 -11.49
C LYS A 243 17.32 -20.20 -12.20
N LEU A 244 17.53 -18.97 -12.68
CA LEU A 244 16.49 -18.20 -13.34
C LEU A 244 16.12 -18.77 -14.71
N PRO A 245 14.86 -18.56 -15.15
CA PRO A 245 14.48 -18.76 -16.53
C PRO A 245 15.34 -17.94 -17.51
N GLU A 246 15.62 -18.51 -18.69
CA GLU A 246 16.45 -17.85 -19.72
C GLU A 246 15.82 -16.56 -20.24
N SER A 247 14.49 -16.46 -20.27
CA SER A 247 13.76 -15.23 -20.62
C SER A 247 14.14 -14.05 -19.73
N VAL A 248 14.23 -14.29 -18.42
CA VAL A 248 14.58 -13.30 -17.40
C VAL A 248 16.05 -12.94 -17.47
N LYS A 249 16.94 -13.93 -17.57
CA LYS A 249 18.39 -13.70 -17.75
C LYS A 249 18.64 -12.84 -18.98
N ARG A 250 18.00 -13.17 -20.11
CA ARG A 250 18.10 -12.42 -21.36
C ARG A 250 17.61 -10.99 -21.19
N HIS A 251 16.45 -10.79 -20.57
CA HIS A 251 15.90 -9.44 -20.35
C HIS A 251 16.87 -8.57 -19.54
N ILE A 252 17.41 -9.09 -18.43
CA ILE A 252 18.35 -8.35 -17.57
C ILE A 252 19.66 -8.06 -18.31
N LYS A 253 20.22 -9.02 -19.05
CA LYS A 253 21.42 -8.79 -19.87
C LYS A 253 21.21 -7.69 -20.91
N LEU A 254 20.05 -7.65 -21.56
CA LEU A 254 19.69 -6.59 -22.52
C LEU A 254 19.54 -5.24 -21.82
N GLY A 255 18.97 -5.21 -20.62
CA GLY A 255 18.89 -4.00 -19.80
C GLY A 255 20.26 -3.43 -19.43
N ILE A 256 21.19 -4.28 -18.99
CA ILE A 256 22.58 -3.86 -18.70
C ILE A 256 23.27 -3.27 -19.94
N LYS A 257 22.97 -3.78 -21.13
CA LYS A 257 23.50 -3.25 -22.40
C LYS A 257 22.82 -1.96 -22.88
N GLY A 258 21.79 -1.48 -22.18
CA GLY A 258 21.00 -0.32 -22.60
C GLY A 258 20.00 -0.60 -23.72
N GLU A 259 19.75 -1.87 -24.05
CA GLU A 259 18.79 -2.28 -25.09
C GLU A 259 17.35 -2.39 -24.54
N ARG A 260 17.18 -2.26 -23.22
CA ARG A 260 15.89 -2.10 -22.54
C ARG A 260 15.88 -0.83 -21.73
N GLU A 261 14.74 -0.16 -21.75
CA GLU A 261 14.56 1.07 -21.00
C GLU A 261 14.55 0.78 -19.50
N GLU A 262 15.23 1.64 -18.75
CA GLU A 262 15.30 1.55 -17.31
C GLU A 262 13.96 1.94 -16.63
N THR A 263 13.76 1.52 -15.37
CA THR A 263 12.70 2.04 -14.49
C THR A 263 12.81 3.57 -14.35
N LEU A 264 11.73 4.24 -13.96
CA LEU A 264 11.69 5.70 -13.88
C LEU A 264 12.76 6.22 -12.90
N LYS A 265 13.69 7.06 -13.37
CA LYS A 265 14.78 7.59 -12.51
C LYS A 265 14.48 8.97 -11.94
N GLU A 266 13.77 9.80 -12.70
CA GLU A 266 13.48 11.19 -12.36
C GLU A 266 12.01 11.41 -12.03
N ASP A 267 11.74 12.48 -11.28
CA ASP A 267 10.37 12.91 -11.03
C ASP A 267 9.74 13.47 -12.33
N LEU A 268 8.49 13.11 -12.58
CA LEU A 268 7.75 13.59 -13.74
C LEU A 268 6.80 14.73 -13.31
N PRO A 269 6.86 15.92 -13.94
CA PRO A 269 6.05 17.08 -13.52
C PRO A 269 4.53 16.85 -13.56
N ASN A 270 4.07 15.93 -14.41
CA ASN A 270 2.66 15.57 -14.59
C ASN A 270 2.20 14.42 -13.68
N VAL A 271 3.06 13.92 -12.79
CA VAL A 271 2.79 12.79 -11.90
C VAL A 271 2.76 13.27 -10.46
N HIS A 272 1.68 12.93 -9.75
CA HIS A 272 1.44 13.36 -8.38
C HIS A 272 1.02 12.17 -7.53
N ASN A 273 1.72 11.93 -6.42
CA ASN A 273 1.44 10.82 -5.52
C ASN A 273 1.00 11.36 -4.16
N PHE A 274 -0.18 10.93 -3.70
CA PHE A 274 -0.76 11.34 -2.42
C PHE A 274 -1.01 10.12 -1.55
N LEU A 275 -0.33 10.06 -0.41
CA LEU A 275 -0.69 9.15 0.67
C LEU A 275 -1.93 9.69 1.39
N ILE A 276 -3.04 8.95 1.30
CA ILE A 276 -4.36 9.36 1.80
C ILE A 276 -4.81 8.57 3.03
N ALA A 277 -4.20 7.42 3.28
CA ALA A 277 -4.33 6.66 4.51
C ALA A 277 -3.10 5.77 4.70
N SER A 278 -2.68 5.66 5.95
CA SER A 278 -1.55 4.84 6.39
C SER A 278 -1.62 4.58 7.89
N ASN A 279 -0.72 3.74 8.40
CA ASN A 279 -0.57 3.53 9.84
C ASN A 279 -0.32 4.85 10.59
N SER A 280 0.56 5.70 10.08
CA SER A 280 0.86 7.01 10.69
C SER A 280 -0.39 7.90 10.76
N LEU A 281 -1.17 7.98 9.68
CA LEU A 281 -2.42 8.75 9.67
C LEU A 281 -3.49 8.16 10.62
N ALA A 282 -3.47 6.85 10.85
CA ALA A 282 -4.35 6.20 11.83
C ALA A 282 -3.92 6.53 13.27
N CYS A 283 -2.62 6.53 13.57
CA CYS A 283 -2.08 6.95 14.85
C CYS A 283 -2.38 8.43 15.14
N GLU A 284 -2.22 9.32 14.15
CA GLU A 284 -2.56 10.75 14.29
C GLU A 284 -4.07 10.96 14.52
N ALA A 285 -4.93 10.17 13.88
CA ALA A 285 -6.37 10.23 14.12
C ALA A 285 -6.74 9.81 15.56
N ALA A 286 -6.14 8.73 16.07
CA ALA A 286 -6.30 8.31 17.46
C ALA A 286 -5.76 9.37 18.43
N LYS A 287 -4.62 9.98 18.13
CA LYS A 287 -4.01 11.03 18.94
C LYS A 287 -4.92 12.25 19.03
N GLY A 288 -5.37 12.77 17.89
CA GLY A 288 -6.30 13.90 17.84
C GLY A 288 -7.59 13.60 18.61
N LYS A 289 -8.10 12.36 18.51
CA LYS A 289 -9.29 11.97 19.26
C LYS A 289 -9.07 11.93 20.77
N ALA A 290 -7.89 11.50 21.23
CA ALA A 290 -7.54 11.52 22.64
C ALA A 290 -7.40 12.95 23.19
N GLU A 291 -6.81 13.85 22.40
CA GLU A 291 -6.68 15.27 22.75
C GLU A 291 -8.06 15.97 22.81
N GLU A 292 -8.98 15.65 21.90
CA GLU A 292 -10.39 16.10 21.98
C GLU A 292 -11.09 15.66 23.27
N LEU A 293 -10.70 14.51 23.83
CA LEU A 293 -11.20 13.99 25.11
C LEU A 293 -10.47 14.59 26.33
N GLY A 294 -9.54 15.53 26.12
CA GLY A 294 -8.77 16.19 27.17
C GLY A 294 -7.63 15.37 27.75
N LEU A 295 -7.14 14.36 27.02
CA LEU A 295 -6.05 13.48 27.44
C LEU A 295 -4.73 13.91 26.78
N ASN A 296 -3.62 13.80 27.53
CA ASN A 296 -2.29 13.93 26.93
C ASN A 296 -2.03 12.71 26.04
N ALA A 297 -1.76 12.88 24.75
CA ALA A 297 -1.57 11.76 23.83
C ALA A 297 -0.22 11.83 23.12
N TYR A 298 0.47 10.70 23.06
CA TYR A 298 1.83 10.60 22.52
C TYR A 298 1.91 9.45 21.52
N ILE A 299 2.36 9.76 20.30
CA ILE A 299 2.75 8.72 19.33
C ILE A 299 4.20 8.37 19.63
N LEU A 300 4.44 7.15 20.08
CA LEU A 300 5.77 6.64 20.39
C LEU A 300 6.55 6.29 19.12
N THR A 301 5.87 5.64 18.18
CA THR A 301 6.43 5.24 16.89
C THR A 301 5.31 4.83 15.92
N THR A 302 5.56 4.94 14.61
CA THR A 302 4.73 4.39 13.53
C THR A 302 5.49 3.34 12.71
N THR A 303 6.61 2.87 13.25
CA THR A 303 7.50 1.87 12.65
C THR A 303 7.87 0.79 13.66
N LEU A 304 6.92 0.41 14.52
CA LEU A 304 7.12 -0.67 15.48
C LEU A 304 7.29 -2.00 14.74
N GLU A 305 8.44 -2.64 14.89
CA GLU A 305 8.72 -3.96 14.35
C GLU A 305 9.43 -4.78 15.44
N GLY A 306 9.29 -6.11 15.38
CA GLY A 306 9.90 -7.03 16.33
C GLY A 306 8.96 -8.13 16.79
N GLU A 307 9.46 -8.99 17.67
CA GLU A 307 8.70 -10.10 18.25
C GLU A 307 7.63 -9.55 19.21
N ALA A 308 6.37 -9.91 18.99
CA ALA A 308 5.22 -9.30 19.67
C ALA A 308 5.35 -9.31 21.19
N LYS A 309 5.74 -10.46 21.75
CA LYS A 309 5.97 -10.66 23.19
C LYS A 309 7.06 -9.73 23.76
N GLU A 310 8.20 -9.64 23.08
CA GLU A 310 9.34 -8.84 23.56
C GLU A 310 8.99 -7.34 23.56
N VAL A 311 8.29 -6.90 22.53
CA VAL A 311 7.80 -5.52 22.44
C VAL A 311 6.75 -5.24 23.53
N ALA A 312 5.85 -6.19 23.82
CA ALA A 312 4.85 -6.03 24.88
C ALA A 312 5.50 -5.87 26.27
N ILE A 313 6.52 -6.67 26.58
CA ILE A 313 7.28 -6.55 27.84
C ILE A 313 7.92 -5.16 27.96
N ALA A 314 8.51 -4.65 26.88
CA ALA A 314 9.06 -3.30 26.86
C ALA A 314 7.99 -2.23 27.13
N PHE A 315 6.81 -2.35 26.49
CA PHE A 315 5.67 -1.44 26.73
C PHE A 315 5.15 -1.51 28.16
N GLY A 316 5.06 -2.72 28.73
CA GLY A 316 4.71 -2.93 30.14
C GLY A 316 5.63 -2.16 31.08
N SER A 317 6.95 -2.23 30.86
CA SER A 317 7.92 -1.49 31.67
C SER A 317 7.74 0.04 31.60
N ILE A 318 7.37 0.57 30.44
CA ILE A 318 7.08 2.00 30.25
C ILE A 318 5.80 2.39 31.00
N ILE A 319 4.77 1.56 30.93
CA ILE A 319 3.50 1.77 31.63
C ILE A 319 3.72 1.75 33.15
N GLU A 320 4.51 0.82 33.67
CA GLU A 320 4.88 0.76 35.10
C GLU A 320 5.62 2.03 35.55
N GLU A 321 6.60 2.51 34.77
CA GLU A 321 7.35 3.73 35.10
C GLU A 321 6.43 4.97 35.12
N ILE A 322 5.48 5.06 34.18
CA ILE A 322 4.47 6.13 34.17
C ILE A 322 3.55 6.02 35.40
N TYR A 323 3.12 4.81 35.75
CA TYR A 323 2.20 4.60 36.87
C TYR A 323 2.84 4.93 38.21
N HIS A 324 4.10 4.54 38.43
CA HIS A 324 4.80 4.70 39.70
C HIS A 324 5.58 6.01 39.83
N ARG A 325 6.03 6.60 38.72
CA ARG A 325 6.96 7.75 38.72
C ARG A 325 6.49 8.94 37.89
N GLU A 326 5.38 8.83 37.16
CA GLU A 326 4.82 9.89 36.29
C GLU A 326 5.83 10.45 35.27
N ARG A 327 6.69 9.56 34.76
CA ARG A 327 7.67 9.85 33.72
C ARG A 327 7.80 8.65 32.76
N PRO A 328 8.25 8.85 31.52
CA PRO A 328 8.54 10.13 30.88
C PRO A 328 7.29 10.96 30.56
N PHE A 329 6.09 10.39 30.75
CA PHE A 329 4.81 11.06 30.53
C PHE A 329 4.01 11.19 31.82
N LYS A 330 3.24 12.27 31.95
CA LYS A 330 2.38 12.53 33.11
C LYS A 330 0.98 11.95 32.88
N ARG A 331 0.39 11.38 33.93
CA ARG A 331 -0.99 10.90 33.90
C ARG A 331 -1.98 12.07 34.03
N PRO A 332 -3.20 11.94 33.47
CA PRO A 332 -3.62 10.87 32.56
C PRO A 332 -2.97 11.05 31.17
N CYS A 333 -2.55 9.94 30.56
CA CYS A 333 -1.99 9.95 29.21
C CYS A 333 -2.41 8.73 28.37
N VAL A 334 -2.31 8.87 27.06
CA VAL A 334 -2.49 7.84 26.05
C VAL A 334 -1.17 7.66 25.31
N LEU A 335 -0.72 6.41 25.19
CA LEU A 335 0.41 6.04 24.36
C LEU A 335 -0.11 5.34 23.11
N ILE A 336 0.36 5.80 21.95
CA ILE A 336 -0.03 5.27 20.64
C ILE A 336 1.23 4.76 19.97
N ALA A 337 1.20 3.51 19.52
CA ALA A 337 2.24 2.96 18.69
C ALA A 337 1.62 2.22 17.52
N GLY A 338 2.25 2.35 16.36
CA GLY A 338 1.84 1.69 15.14
C GLY A 338 3.02 1.01 14.47
N GLY A 339 2.74 -0.08 13.77
CA GLY A 339 3.72 -0.89 13.07
C GLY A 339 3.18 -2.29 12.82
N GLU A 340 4.07 -3.26 12.64
CA GLU A 340 3.73 -4.65 12.38
C GLU A 340 4.72 -5.55 13.14
N THR A 341 4.26 -6.14 14.25
CA THR A 341 5.00 -7.14 15.01
C THR A 341 4.80 -8.53 14.42
N THR A 342 5.74 -9.42 14.71
CA THR A 342 5.70 -10.82 14.26
C THR A 342 5.61 -11.78 15.42
N VAL A 343 5.15 -13.00 15.12
CA VAL A 343 5.22 -14.14 16.03
C VAL A 343 6.07 -15.22 15.38
N THR A 344 7.15 -15.60 16.04
CA THR A 344 8.00 -16.71 15.61
C THR A 344 7.40 -18.01 16.14
N ILE A 345 6.86 -18.84 15.24
CA ILE A 345 6.24 -20.11 15.60
C ILE A 345 7.30 -21.22 15.55
N GLU A 346 7.66 -21.72 16.73
CA GLU A 346 8.48 -22.92 16.88
C GLU A 346 7.57 -24.13 17.17
N GLY A 347 7.49 -25.08 16.24
CA GLY A 347 6.66 -26.28 16.39
C GLY A 347 5.23 -26.14 15.87
N GLU A 348 4.28 -26.83 16.51
CA GLU A 348 2.87 -26.83 16.09
C GLU A 348 2.18 -25.51 16.49
N PRO A 349 1.54 -24.79 15.54
CA PRO A 349 0.89 -23.53 15.83
C PRO A 349 -0.37 -23.69 16.68
N GLY A 350 -0.51 -22.85 17.71
CA GLY A 350 -1.79 -22.63 18.39
C GLY A 350 -2.71 -21.67 17.64
N LEU A 351 -3.83 -21.27 18.26
CA LEU A 351 -4.71 -20.21 17.76
C LEU A 351 -4.29 -18.87 18.36
N GLY A 352 -3.88 -17.92 17.52
CA GLY A 352 -3.34 -16.65 17.98
C GLY A 352 -2.97 -15.69 16.86
N GLY A 353 -2.31 -14.57 17.23
CA GLY A 353 -1.65 -13.66 16.29
C GLY A 353 -0.88 -12.55 17.02
N PRO A 354 -0.07 -11.75 16.30
CA PRO A 354 0.84 -10.78 16.91
C PRO A 354 0.17 -9.80 17.88
N ASN A 355 -0.97 -9.22 17.49
CA ASN A 355 -1.69 -8.29 18.37
C ASN A 355 -2.31 -8.97 19.60
N GLN A 356 -2.62 -10.27 19.52
CA GLN A 356 -3.16 -11.03 20.66
C GLN A 356 -2.05 -11.40 21.63
N GLU A 357 -0.89 -11.83 21.13
CA GLU A 357 0.30 -12.07 21.95
C GLU A 357 0.85 -10.78 22.58
N PHE A 358 0.74 -9.65 21.88
CA PHE A 358 1.13 -8.36 22.46
C PHE A 358 0.25 -7.96 23.66
N ALA A 359 -1.04 -8.31 23.62
CA ALA A 359 -2.00 -7.92 24.65
C ALA A 359 -2.04 -8.89 25.84
N LEU A 360 -1.62 -10.15 25.65
CA LEU A 360 -1.58 -11.22 26.65
C LEU A 360 -0.35 -11.08 27.55
#